data_AF-A0A3N0XAS4-F1
#
_entry.id   AF-A0A3N0XAS4-F1
#
_cell.length_a   1.000
_cell.length_b   1.000
_cell.length_c   1.000
_cell.angle_alpha   90.00
_cell.angle_beta   90.00
_cell.angle_gamma   90.00
#
_symmetry.space_group_name_H-M   'P 1'
#
loop_
_entity.id
_entity.type
_entity.pdbx_description
1 polymer ?
#
loop_
_entity_poly.entity_id
_entity_poly.type
_entity_poly.pdbx_seq_one_letter_code
_entity_poly.pdbx_strand_id
1 'polypeptide(L)'
;MITTSKSKNKKTVSDFIYYFLILFLIYIFVNKALDISAFISNIFKSGLYSPNSARILAYFVLFIELGNIIFLVFSKNKGLKISFWLFIVFTIYITFLNISNRYEVCGCGGVLNGLSFEIHFIINVTLILITALAIFFSYENKTSFDS
;
A
#
# COMPACT_ATOMS: atom_id res chain seq x y z
N MET A 1 -29.74 25.59 -4.86
CA MET A 1 -29.59 24.84 -3.59
C MET A 1 -29.39 23.33 -3.86
N ILE A 2 -28.41 22.93 -4.69
CA ILE A 2 -28.19 21.51 -5.11
C ILE A 2 -26.75 21.02 -4.82
N THR A 3 -25.84 21.88 -4.37
CA THR A 3 -24.40 21.54 -4.23
C THR A 3 -24.03 20.77 -2.95
N THR A 4 -24.88 20.77 -1.92
CA THR A 4 -24.54 20.22 -0.59
C THR A 4 -24.58 18.68 -0.53
N SER A 5 -25.48 18.03 -1.26
CA SER A 5 -25.62 16.56 -1.28
C SER A 5 -24.40 15.86 -1.93
N LYS A 6 -23.88 16.43 -3.01
CA LYS A 6 -22.77 15.84 -3.78
C LYS A 6 -21.44 15.88 -3.02
N SER A 7 -21.18 16.93 -2.24
CA SER A 7 -20.01 17.06 -1.37
C SER A 7 -20.03 16.02 -0.24
N LYS A 8 -21.20 15.80 0.38
CA LYS A 8 -21.35 14.84 1.49
C LYS A 8 -21.01 13.42 1.07
N ASN A 9 -21.50 12.98 -0.10
CA ASN A 9 -21.22 11.63 -0.62
C ASN A 9 -19.74 11.42 -0.96
N LYS A 10 -19.07 12.42 -1.55
CA LYS A 10 -17.62 12.37 -1.84
C LYS A 10 -16.77 12.23 -0.58
N LYS A 11 -17.13 12.95 0.49
CA LYS A 11 -16.46 12.84 1.79
C LYS A 11 -16.62 11.45 2.40
N THR A 12 -17.83 10.90 2.41
CA THR A 12 -18.09 9.55 2.92
C THR A 12 -17.28 8.48 2.18
N VAL A 13 -17.19 8.57 0.84
CA VAL A 13 -16.36 7.65 0.05
C VAL A 13 -14.88 7.79 0.39
N SER A 14 -14.36 9.02 0.48
CA SER A 14 -12.96 9.27 0.87
C SER A 14 -12.64 8.70 2.25
N ASP A 15 -13.54 8.86 3.22
CA ASP A 15 -13.35 8.34 4.58
C ASP A 15 -13.40 6.81 4.61
N PHE A 16 -14.32 6.18 3.87
CA PHE A 16 -14.37 4.73 3.74
C PHE A 16 -13.06 4.15 3.16
N ILE A 17 -12.57 4.72 2.05
CA ILE A 17 -11.30 4.30 1.44
C ILE A 17 -10.15 4.49 2.43
N TYR A 18 -10.12 5.61 3.15
CA TYR A 18 -9.07 5.89 4.12
C TYR A 18 -9.02 4.85 5.26
N TYR A 19 -10.17 4.50 5.85
CA TYR A 19 -10.20 3.46 6.89
C TYR A 19 -9.84 2.07 6.35
N PHE A 20 -10.30 1.75 5.13
CA PHE A 20 -9.90 0.52 4.45
C PHE A 20 -8.38 0.44 4.26
N LEU A 21 -7.74 1.52 3.78
CA LEU A 21 -6.29 1.57 3.58
C LEU A 21 -5.51 1.38 4.89
N ILE A 22 -5.97 1.97 5.99
CA ILE A 22 -5.35 1.77 7.31
C ILE A 22 -5.42 0.29 7.71
N LEU A 23 -6.60 -0.31 7.65
CA LEU A 23 -6.80 -1.71 8.04
C LEU A 23 -5.98 -2.65 7.14
N PHE A 24 -5.96 -2.40 5.84
CA PHE A 24 -5.20 -3.19 4.89
C PHE A 24 -3.69 -3.09 5.16
N LEU A 25 -3.15 -1.90 5.37
CA LEU A 25 -1.71 -1.72 5.65
C LEU A 25 -1.30 -2.34 6.99
N ILE A 26 -2.13 -2.19 8.04
CA ILE A 26 -1.91 -2.86 9.33
C ILE A 26 -1.89 -4.37 9.14
N TYR A 27 -2.87 -4.91 8.40
CA TYR A 27 -2.93 -6.34 8.11
C TYR A 27 -1.65 -6.84 7.43
N ILE A 28 -1.17 -6.15 6.38
CA ILE A 28 0.06 -6.53 5.69
C ILE A 28 1.28 -6.43 6.62
N PHE A 29 1.41 -5.32 7.34
CA PHE A 29 2.51 -5.11 8.28
C PHE A 29 2.58 -6.20 9.35
N VAL A 30 1.45 -6.49 10.00
CA VAL A 30 1.39 -7.49 11.07
C VAL A 30 1.75 -8.87 10.54
N ASN A 31 1.24 -9.28 9.38
CA ASN A 31 1.58 -10.58 8.82
C ASN A 31 3.07 -10.69 8.46
N LYS A 32 3.69 -9.63 7.94
CA LYS A 32 5.14 -9.61 7.66
C LYS A 32 5.97 -9.59 8.95
N ALA A 33 5.51 -8.87 9.98
CA ALA A 33 6.21 -8.76 11.25
C ALA A 33 6.17 -10.07 12.05
N LEU A 34 5.02 -10.76 12.06
CA LEU A 34 4.85 -12.05 12.74
C LEU A 34 5.70 -13.16 12.12
N ASP A 35 5.84 -13.19 10.79
CA ASP A 35 6.71 -14.14 10.09
C ASP A 35 7.80 -13.44 9.29
N ILE A 36 8.62 -12.68 10.01
CA ILE A 36 9.76 -11.97 9.43
C ILE A 36 10.77 -12.92 8.79
N SER A 37 10.91 -14.14 9.31
CA SER A 37 11.76 -15.18 8.74
C SER A 37 11.32 -15.61 7.35
N ALA A 38 10.02 -15.87 7.14
CA ALA A 38 9.49 -16.19 5.82
C ALA A 38 9.60 -14.98 4.89
N PHE A 39 9.37 -13.76 5.39
CA PHE A 39 9.54 -12.55 4.59
C PHE A 39 10.99 -12.39 4.08
N ILE A 40 11.98 -12.54 4.97
CA ILE A 40 13.42 -12.51 4.59
C ILE A 40 13.74 -13.64 3.61
N SER A 41 13.25 -14.85 3.87
CA SER A 41 13.47 -16.01 2.99
C SER A 41 12.92 -15.74 1.60
N ASN A 42 11.76 -15.11 1.49
CA ASN A 42 11.13 -14.80 0.22
C ASN A 42 11.91 -13.73 -0.55
N ILE A 43 12.35 -12.65 0.11
CA ILE A 43 13.24 -11.66 -0.52
C ILE A 43 14.52 -12.31 -1.02
N PHE A 44 15.13 -13.19 -0.22
CA PHE A 44 16.36 -13.89 -0.61
C PHE A 44 16.14 -14.80 -1.82
N LYS A 45 15.05 -15.58 -1.83
CA LYS A 45 14.67 -16.49 -2.91
C LYS A 45 14.34 -15.78 -4.23
N SER A 46 14.02 -14.48 -4.22
CA SER A 46 13.97 -13.69 -5.46
C SER A 46 15.30 -13.72 -6.23
N GLY A 47 16.41 -14.04 -5.56
CA GLY A 47 17.75 -14.16 -6.13
C GLY A 47 18.36 -12.82 -6.56
N LEU A 48 17.84 -11.70 -6.05
CA LEU A 48 18.33 -10.34 -6.29
C LEU A 48 19.24 -9.82 -5.17
N TYR A 49 19.21 -10.47 -4.01
CA TYR A 49 19.82 -9.99 -2.77
C TYR A 49 20.68 -11.08 -2.14
N SER A 50 21.79 -10.69 -1.51
CA SER A 50 22.53 -11.57 -0.62
C SER A 50 21.74 -11.80 0.67
N PRO A 51 22.06 -12.83 1.49
CA PRO A 51 21.33 -13.07 2.74
C PRO A 51 21.29 -11.85 3.68
N ASN A 52 22.39 -11.09 3.75
CA ASN A 52 22.47 -9.90 4.57
C ASN A 52 21.63 -8.74 3.97
N SER A 53 21.69 -8.51 2.66
CA SER A 53 20.89 -7.42 2.06
C SER A 53 19.40 -7.73 2.04
N ALA A 54 19.01 -9.00 1.91
CA ALA A 54 17.61 -9.43 2.05
C ALA A 54 17.07 -9.13 3.46
N ARG A 55 17.86 -9.42 4.50
CA ARG A 55 17.51 -9.09 5.90
C ARG A 55 17.37 -7.58 6.11
N ILE A 56 18.33 -6.79 5.64
CA ILE A 56 18.29 -5.33 5.75
C ILE A 56 17.05 -4.77 5.05
N LEU A 57 16.77 -5.22 3.84
CA LEU A 57 15.61 -4.78 3.06
C LEU A 57 14.29 -5.16 3.75
N ALA A 58 14.17 -6.35 4.33
CA ALA A 58 12.96 -6.77 5.04
C ALA A 58 12.62 -5.81 6.19
N TYR A 59 13.59 -5.50 7.05
CA TYR A 59 13.38 -4.55 8.15
C TYR A 59 13.14 -3.13 7.66
N PHE A 60 13.80 -2.71 6.59
CA PHE A 60 13.57 -1.40 5.96
C PHE A 60 12.13 -1.28 5.46
N VAL A 61 11.61 -2.30 4.76
CA VAL A 61 10.22 -2.32 4.29
C VAL A 61 9.24 -2.24 5.47
N LEU A 62 9.44 -3.05 6.52
CA LEU A 62 8.59 -2.99 7.72
C LEU A 62 8.61 -1.60 8.39
N PHE A 63 9.78 -0.95 8.43
CA PHE A 63 9.90 0.40 8.99
C PHE A 63 9.12 1.43 8.18
N ILE A 64 9.20 1.37 6.84
CA ILE A 64 8.45 2.25 5.94
C ILE A 64 6.93 1.99 6.07
N GLU A 65 6.50 0.74 6.13
CA GLU A 65 5.09 0.38 6.31
C GLU A 65 4.53 0.90 7.64
N LEU A 66 5.26 0.68 8.74
CA LEU A 66 4.87 1.19 10.06
C LEU A 66 4.84 2.73 10.08
N GLY A 67 5.86 3.37 9.51
CA GLY A 67 5.91 4.83 9.37
C GLY A 67 4.70 5.37 8.60
N ASN A 68 4.33 4.71 7.50
CA ASN A 68 3.15 5.09 6.71
C ASN A 68 1.84 4.94 7.51
N ILE A 69 1.67 3.86 8.27
CA ILE A 69 0.50 3.66 9.15
C ILE A 69 0.41 4.80 10.18
N ILE A 70 1.53 5.16 10.81
CA ILE A 70 1.60 6.30 11.74
C ILE A 70 1.20 7.59 11.02
N PHE A 71 1.73 7.86 9.82
CA PHE A 71 1.34 9.03 9.05
C PHE A 71 -0.13 9.04 8.68
N LEU A 72 -0.74 7.90 8.34
CA LEU A 72 -2.18 7.84 8.09
C LEU A 72 -2.97 8.28 9.32
N VAL A 73 -2.63 7.76 10.51
CA VAL A 73 -3.32 8.07 11.77
C VAL A 73 -3.18 9.54 12.17
N PHE A 74 -1.96 10.10 12.12
CA PHE A 74 -1.72 11.47 12.59
C PHE A 74 -1.88 12.54 11.49
N SER A 75 -1.79 12.16 10.22
CA SER A 75 -1.82 13.09 9.09
C SER A 75 -2.37 12.43 7.83
N LYS A 76 -3.70 12.22 7.78
CA LYS A 76 -4.43 11.62 6.66
C LYS A 76 -3.86 11.96 5.29
N ASN A 77 -3.68 13.24 4.98
CA ASN A 77 -3.19 13.67 3.65
C ASN A 77 -1.74 13.26 3.35
N LYS A 78 -0.85 13.27 4.34
CA LYS A 78 0.54 12.80 4.16
C LYS A 78 0.57 11.28 4.03
N GLY A 79 -0.15 10.57 4.90
CA GLY A 79 -0.26 9.11 4.85
C GLY A 79 -0.85 8.60 3.54
N LEU A 80 -1.90 9.24 3.01
CA LEU A 80 -2.48 8.86 1.72
C LEU A 80 -1.48 9.03 0.56
N LYS A 81 -0.70 10.13 0.55
CA LYS A 81 0.34 10.35 -0.46
C LYS A 81 1.47 9.33 -0.37
N ILE A 82 1.92 9.00 0.85
CA ILE A 82 2.94 7.98 1.07
C ILE A 82 2.41 6.62 0.62
N SER A 83 1.18 6.27 0.98
CA SER A 83 0.51 5.02 0.57
C SER A 83 0.43 4.90 -0.94
N PHE A 84 0.06 5.98 -1.64
CA PHE A 84 0.01 6.00 -3.11
C PHE A 84 1.35 5.63 -3.74
N TRP A 85 2.44 6.26 -3.28
CA TRP A 85 3.78 5.95 -3.76
C TRP A 85 4.26 4.56 -3.34
N LEU A 86 3.91 4.12 -2.12
CA LEU A 86 4.22 2.78 -1.64
C LEU A 86 3.63 1.71 -2.58
N PHE A 87 2.36 1.82 -2.95
CA PHE A 87 1.73 0.89 -3.87
C PHE A 87 2.33 0.95 -5.28
N ILE A 88 2.72 2.12 -5.78
CA ILE A 88 3.42 2.24 -7.06
C ILE A 88 4.77 1.52 -7.03
N VAL A 89 5.60 1.81 -6.03
CA VAL A 89 6.92 1.18 -5.88
C VAL A 89 6.78 -0.33 -5.75
N PHE A 90 5.79 -0.78 -4.99
CA PHE A 90 5.53 -2.21 -4.82
C PHE A 90 5.04 -2.86 -6.12
N THR A 91 4.19 -2.18 -6.89
CA THR A 91 3.74 -2.63 -8.22
C THR A 91 4.92 -2.77 -9.18
N ILE A 92 5.82 -1.78 -9.21
CA ILE A 92 7.03 -1.82 -10.03
C ILE A 92 7.90 -3.01 -9.61
N TYR A 93 8.11 -3.21 -8.30
CA TYR A 93 8.89 -4.33 -7.77
C TYR A 93 8.33 -5.69 -8.22
N ILE A 94 7.04 -5.95 -8.04
CA ILE A 94 6.45 -7.23 -8.44
C ILE A 94 6.46 -7.44 -9.96
N THR A 95 6.30 -6.35 -10.73
CA THR A 95 6.38 -6.40 -12.19
C THR A 95 7.79 -6.75 -12.64
N PHE A 96 8.81 -6.16 -12.01
CA PHE A 96 10.20 -6.51 -12.25
C PHE A 96 10.49 -7.97 -11.94
N LEU A 97 9.98 -8.48 -10.81
CA LEU A 97 10.10 -9.91 -10.47
C LEU A 97 9.44 -10.80 -11.53
N ASN A 98 8.27 -10.43 -12.03
CA ASN A 98 7.56 -11.20 -13.05
C ASN A 98 8.31 -11.23 -14.38
N ILE A 99 8.76 -10.07 -14.88
CA ILE A 99 9.55 -9.98 -16.12
C ILE A 99 10.87 -10.76 -16.00
N SER A 100 11.42 -10.85 -14.78
CA SER A 100 12.63 -11.61 -14.50
C SER A 100 12.40 -13.11 -14.21
N ASN A 101 11.17 -13.61 -14.37
CA ASN A 101 10.75 -14.99 -14.03
C ASN A 101 11.06 -15.39 -12.58
N ARG A 102 10.90 -14.46 -11.64
CA ARG A 102 11.24 -14.60 -10.20
C ARG A 102 10.05 -14.32 -9.28
N TYR A 103 8.83 -14.24 -9.83
CA TYR A 103 7.65 -13.79 -9.10
C TYR A 103 7.08 -14.82 -8.11
N GLU A 104 7.34 -16.12 -8.31
CA GLU A 104 6.84 -17.20 -7.44
C GLU A 104 7.15 -16.99 -5.95
N VAL A 105 8.05 -16.05 -5.63
CA VAL A 105 8.47 -15.72 -4.27
C VAL A 105 8.33 -14.20 -3.98
N CYS A 106 7.14 -13.64 -4.17
CA CYS A 106 6.90 -12.18 -4.04
C CYS A 106 7.20 -11.58 -2.65
N GLY A 107 7.29 -12.40 -1.60
CA GLY A 107 7.58 -11.92 -0.24
C GLY A 107 6.46 -11.11 0.41
N CYS A 108 5.24 -11.27 -0.07
CA CYS A 108 4.10 -10.51 0.40
C CYS A 108 3.52 -11.24 1.63
N GLY A 109 3.35 -10.58 2.77
CA GLY A 109 2.84 -11.22 3.98
C GLY A 109 1.33 -11.53 3.91
N GLY A 110 0.88 -12.53 4.67
CA GLY A 110 -0.54 -12.84 4.86
C GLY A 110 -1.21 -13.39 3.61
N VAL A 111 -2.45 -12.97 3.34
CA VAL A 111 -3.28 -13.40 2.20
C VAL A 111 -2.67 -13.03 0.84
N LEU A 112 -1.71 -12.10 0.79
CA LEU A 112 -1.00 -11.77 -0.44
C LEU A 112 0.14 -12.76 -0.75
N ASN A 113 0.52 -13.62 0.19
CA ASN A 113 1.58 -14.59 -0.02
C ASN A 113 1.10 -15.68 -0.97
N GLY A 114 1.87 -15.95 -2.04
CA GLY A 114 1.55 -17.02 -2.99
C GLY A 114 0.40 -16.73 -3.96
N LEU A 115 -0.08 -15.48 -4.04
CA LEU A 115 -0.98 -15.08 -5.14
C LEU A 115 -0.28 -15.18 -6.49
N SER A 116 -1.05 -15.41 -7.56
CA SER A 116 -0.53 -15.27 -8.93
C SER A 116 -0.20 -13.81 -9.22
N PHE A 117 0.72 -13.58 -10.16
CA PHE A 117 1.15 -12.24 -10.54
C PHE A 117 -0.01 -11.37 -10.99
N GLU A 118 -0.90 -11.91 -11.82
CA GLU A 118 -2.04 -11.19 -12.39
C GLU A 118 -2.96 -10.67 -11.29
N ILE A 119 -3.29 -11.54 -10.32
CA ILE A 119 -4.19 -11.19 -9.22
C ILE A 119 -3.56 -10.10 -8.36
N HIS A 120 -2.29 -10.27 -7.99
CA HIS A 120 -1.62 -9.31 -7.13
C HIS A 120 -1.40 -7.97 -7.84
N PHE A 121 -1.04 -7.98 -9.12
CA PHE A 121 -0.93 -6.77 -9.92
C PHE A 121 -2.25 -5.99 -9.95
N ILE A 122 -3.39 -6.68 -10.18
CA ILE A 122 -4.72 -6.07 -10.18
C ILE A 122 -5.06 -5.47 -8.81
N ILE A 123 -4.74 -6.16 -7.71
CA ILE A 123 -4.92 -5.64 -6.34
C ILE A 123 -4.15 -4.33 -6.17
N ASN A 124 -2.86 -4.30 -6.52
CA ASN A 124 -2.05 -3.10 -6.33
C ASN A 124 -2.50 -1.94 -7.21
N VAL A 125 -2.87 -2.18 -8.47
CA VAL A 125 -3.44 -1.15 -9.35
C VAL A 125 -4.75 -0.61 -8.78
N THR A 126 -5.60 -1.47 -8.23
CA THR A 126 -6.84 -1.06 -7.57
C THR A 126 -6.54 -0.17 -6.36
N LEU A 127 -5.57 -0.55 -5.52
CA LEU A 127 -5.13 0.23 -4.36
C LEU A 127 -4.60 1.61 -4.78
N ILE A 128 -3.83 1.69 -5.87
CA ILE A 128 -3.34 2.96 -6.43
C ILE A 128 -4.52 3.85 -6.83
N LEU A 129 -5.48 3.32 -7.59
CA LEU A 129 -6.64 4.07 -8.10
C LEU A 129 -7.55 4.57 -6.97
N ILE A 130 -7.91 3.73 -6.00
CA ILE A 130 -8.75 4.15 -4.88
C ILE A 130 -8.02 5.17 -4.00
N THR A 131 -6.70 5.04 -3.82
CA THR A 131 -5.91 6.01 -3.05
C THR A 131 -5.88 7.37 -3.76
N ALA A 132 -5.68 7.38 -5.08
CA ALA A 132 -5.76 8.61 -5.88
C ALA A 132 -7.14 9.28 -5.77
N LEU A 133 -8.21 8.49 -5.81
CA LEU A 133 -9.59 8.98 -5.63
C LEU A 133 -9.80 9.60 -4.23
N ALA A 134 -9.31 8.94 -3.18
CA ALA A 134 -9.40 9.45 -1.81
C ALA A 134 -8.64 10.77 -1.63
N ILE A 135 -7.47 10.91 -2.28
CA ILE A 135 -6.69 12.16 -2.29
C ILE A 135 -7.46 13.26 -3.03
N PHE A 136 -7.98 12.97 -4.22
CA PHE A 136 -8.72 13.94 -5.03
C PHE A 136 -9.94 14.51 -4.28
N PHE A 137 -10.76 13.63 -3.69
CA PHE A 137 -11.92 14.06 -2.89
C PHE A 137 -11.54 14.76 -1.58
N SER A 138 -10.35 14.51 -1.03
CA SER A 138 -9.87 15.23 0.15
C SER A 138 -9.47 16.68 -0.19
N TYR A 139 -9.02 16.94 -1.42
CA TYR A 139 -8.66 18.28 -1.89
C TYR A 139 -9.89 19.13 -2.25
N GLU A 140 -10.86 18.58 -2.99
CA GLU A 140 -12.08 19.32 -3.38
C GLU A 140 -12.87 19.83 -2.16
N ASN A 141 -12.88 19.09 -1.05
CA ASN A 141 -13.58 19.51 0.17
C ASN A 141 -12.85 20.63 0.94
N LYS A 142 -11.55 20.84 0.70
CA LYS A 142 -10.81 21.99 1.27
C LYS A 142 -11.09 23.27 0.49
N THR A 143 -11.17 23.20 -0.84
CA THR A 143 -11.39 24.38 -1.68
C THR A 143 -12.82 24.92 -1.64
N SER A 144 -13.81 24.10 -1.29
CA SER A 144 -15.22 24.52 -1.18
C SER A 144 -15.59 25.24 0.13
N PHE A 145 -14.66 25.37 1.07
CA PHE A 145 -14.88 26.05 2.37
C PHE A 145 -14.20 27.43 2.46
N ASP A 146 -13.34 27.76 1.49
CA ASP A 146 -12.60 29.02 1.39
C ASP A 146 -13.16 29.98 0.32
N SER A 147 -14.38 29.73 -0.20
CA SER A 147 -15.06 30.56 -1.21
C SER A 147 -16.44 31.01 -0.77
#